data_AF-A0A423FHP9-F1
#
_entry.id   AF-A0A423FHP9-F1
#
_cell.length_a   1.000
_cell.length_b   1.000
_cell.length_c   1.000
_cell.angle_alpha   90.00
_cell.angle_beta   90.00
_cell.angle_gamma   90.00
#
_symmetry.space_group_name_H-M   'P 1'
#
loop_
_entity.id
_entity.type
_entity.pdbx_description
1 polymer ?
#
loop_
_entity_poly.entity_id
_entity_poly.type
_entity_poly.pdbx_seq_one_letter_code
_entity_poly.pdbx_strand_id
1 'polypeptide(L)'
;MKNIFLDQVSHKPSGEYFSERKLEPCRIDEVAFYCVSDTFYRLHVNQIAILYIGPFSVHAIYLKESPGLVESALRAQFKNIRLNQGDGNSPILISDPQQPGGSIFYCDEYSE
;
A
#
# COMPACT_ATOMS: atom_id res chain seq x y z
N MET A 1 -13.45 -4.25 13.49
CA MET A 1 -12.43 -5.31 13.42
C MET A 1 -11.20 -4.68 12.79
N LYS A 2 -10.07 -4.62 13.51
CA LYS A 2 -8.83 -4.08 12.92
C LYS A 2 -8.37 -5.10 11.88
N ASN A 3 -8.28 -4.69 10.62
CA ASN A 3 -7.63 -5.49 9.59
C ASN A 3 -6.14 -5.41 9.88
N ILE A 4 -5.63 -6.28 10.74
CA ILE A 4 -4.20 -6.42 10.99
C ILE A 4 -3.67 -7.29 9.85
N PHE A 5 -2.64 -6.82 9.16
CA PHE A 5 -2.05 -7.55 8.04
C PHE A 5 -0.63 -8.04 8.29
N LEU A 6 -0.08 -7.79 9.48
CA LEU A 6 1.05 -8.53 10.01
C LEU A 6 0.76 -8.94 11.45
N ASP A 7 0.80 -10.23 11.74
CA ASP A 7 0.65 -10.76 13.08
C ASP A 7 1.91 -10.46 13.92
N GLN A 8 1.73 -9.78 15.05
CA GLN A 8 2.84 -9.31 15.89
C GLN A 8 3.61 -10.43 16.62
N VAL A 9 3.06 -11.65 16.68
CA VAL A 9 3.67 -12.77 17.42
C VAL A 9 4.45 -13.67 16.46
N SER A 10 3.85 -13.99 15.32
CA SER A 10 4.41 -14.86 14.30
C SER A 10 5.19 -14.11 13.22
N HIS A 11 5.06 -12.78 13.16
CA HIS A 11 5.57 -11.91 12.10
C HIS A 11 5.12 -12.34 10.69
N LYS A 12 4.01 -13.07 10.60
CA LYS A 12 3.43 -13.49 9.33
C LYS A 12 2.40 -12.49 8.85
N PRO A 13 2.23 -12.33 7.52
CA PRO A 13 1.12 -11.56 7.00
C PRO A 13 -0.21 -12.15 7.49
N SER A 14 -1.06 -11.29 8.01
CA SER A 14 -2.44 -11.57 8.40
C SER A 14 -3.40 -10.89 7.42
N GLY A 15 -4.70 -11.17 7.53
CA GLY A 15 -5.70 -10.71 6.56
C GLY A 15 -5.91 -11.71 5.40
N GLU A 16 -7.19 -11.87 5.04
CA GLU A 16 -7.68 -12.85 4.05
C GLU A 16 -6.95 -12.75 2.71
N TYR A 17 -6.65 -11.51 2.26
CA TYR A 17 -5.93 -11.29 1.01
C TYR A 17 -4.59 -12.05 0.95
N PHE A 18 -3.74 -11.91 1.98
CA PHE A 18 -2.40 -12.50 2.00
C PHE A 18 -2.45 -13.98 2.38
N SER A 19 -3.30 -14.36 3.33
CA SER A 19 -3.38 -15.72 3.83
C SER A 19 -3.97 -16.70 2.82
N GLU A 20 -5.05 -16.34 2.12
CA GLU A 20 -5.66 -17.19 1.10
C GLU A 20 -4.74 -17.38 -0.12
N ARG A 21 -4.01 -16.31 -0.48
CA ARG A 21 -3.06 -16.33 -1.61
C ARG A 21 -1.70 -16.90 -1.23
N LYS A 22 -1.48 -17.23 0.05
CA LYS A 22 -0.21 -17.71 0.61
C LYS A 22 0.96 -16.84 0.17
N LEU A 23 0.78 -15.52 0.25
CA LEU A 23 1.81 -14.57 -0.15
C LEU A 23 2.93 -14.57 0.89
N GLU A 24 4.15 -14.74 0.41
CA GLU A 24 5.36 -14.61 1.21
C GLU A 24 6.09 -13.31 0.83
N PRO A 25 6.78 -12.64 1.78
CA PRO A 25 7.56 -11.45 1.47
C PRO A 25 8.64 -11.76 0.43
N CYS A 26 8.77 -10.91 -0.60
CA CYS A 26 9.86 -11.00 -1.57
C CYS A 26 11.11 -10.21 -1.13
N ARG A 27 10.95 -9.24 -0.24
CA ARG A 27 12.04 -8.45 0.36
C ARG A 27 11.63 -8.04 1.77
N ILE A 28 12.55 -8.13 2.72
CA ILE A 28 12.35 -7.70 4.10
C ILE A 28 13.46 -6.70 4.44
N ASP A 29 13.08 -5.52 4.90
CA ASP A 29 13.95 -4.45 5.39
C ASP A 29 13.26 -3.79 6.60
N GLU A 30 13.20 -2.46 6.71
CA GLU A 30 12.34 -1.75 7.68
C GLU A 30 10.83 -2.07 7.51
N VAL A 31 10.43 -2.52 6.32
CA VAL A 31 9.09 -3.02 5.99
C VAL A 31 9.20 -4.37 5.27
N ALA A 32 8.15 -5.19 5.35
CA ALA A 32 7.99 -6.39 4.53
C ALA A 32 7.32 -6.01 3.19
N PHE A 33 7.96 -6.35 2.09
CA PHE A 33 7.45 -6.14 0.75
C PHE A 33 6.91 -7.43 0.16
N TYR A 34 5.68 -7.37 -0.36
CA TYR A 34 5.01 -8.45 -1.06
C TYR A 34 4.92 -8.12 -2.54
N CYS A 35 5.62 -8.89 -3.36
CA CYS A 35 5.57 -8.75 -4.81
C CYS A 35 4.28 -9.41 -5.31
N VAL A 36 3.41 -8.64 -5.93
CA VAL A 36 2.10 -9.09 -6.40
C VAL A 36 1.92 -8.74 -7.88
N SER A 37 0.99 -9.41 -8.53
CA SER A 37 0.54 -9.04 -9.88
C SER A 37 -0.97 -8.90 -9.84
N ASP A 38 -1.43 -7.82 -9.21
CA ASP A 38 -2.85 -7.58 -8.93
C ASP A 38 -3.29 -6.21 -9.43
N THR A 39 -4.56 -5.89 -9.19
CA THR A 39 -5.14 -4.59 -9.51
C THR A 39 -5.87 -3.99 -8.32
N PHE A 40 -5.75 -2.67 -8.17
CA PHE A 40 -6.46 -1.87 -7.17
C PHE A 40 -7.21 -0.76 -7.90
N TYR A 41 -8.54 -0.86 -7.98
CA TYR A 41 -9.37 0.05 -8.78
C TYR A 41 -8.88 0.24 -10.23
N ARG A 42 -8.49 -0.86 -10.89
CA ARG A 42 -7.91 -0.92 -12.25
C ARG A 42 -6.48 -0.36 -12.38
N LEU A 43 -5.86 0.04 -11.29
CA LEU A 43 -4.43 0.38 -11.24
C LEU A 43 -3.62 -0.89 -11.00
N HIS A 44 -2.49 -1.07 -11.66
CA HIS A 44 -1.71 -2.30 -11.54
C HIS A 44 -0.76 -2.20 -10.34
N VAL A 45 -0.98 -3.08 -9.36
CA VAL A 45 -0.14 -3.20 -8.17
C VAL A 45 0.98 -4.20 -8.48
N ASN A 46 2.23 -3.78 -8.27
CA ASN A 46 3.39 -4.66 -8.36
C ASN A 46 3.99 -5.01 -7.00
N GLN A 47 3.77 -4.17 -5.99
CA GLN A 47 4.30 -4.40 -4.65
C GLN A 47 3.40 -3.76 -3.58
N ILE A 48 3.28 -4.44 -2.45
CA ILE A 48 2.63 -3.94 -1.24
C ILE A 48 3.67 -3.94 -0.13
N ALA A 49 3.80 -2.82 0.59
CA ALA A 49 4.65 -2.71 1.76
C ALA A 49 3.81 -2.74 3.03
N ILE A 50 4.20 -3.57 4.00
CA ILE A 50 3.58 -3.66 5.33
C ILE A 50 4.68 -3.47 6.37
N LEU A 51 4.43 -2.62 7.37
CA LEU A 51 5.38 -2.40 8.47
C LEU A 51 5.64 -3.70 9.22
N TYR A 52 6.92 -3.99 9.48
CA TYR A 52 7.35 -5.22 10.14
C TYR A 52 6.95 -5.26 11.63
N ILE A 53 6.77 -4.08 12.25
CA ILE A 53 6.37 -3.93 13.65
C ILE A 53 5.26 -2.88 13.73
N GLY A 54 4.12 -3.25 14.33
CA GLY A 54 3.01 -2.32 14.58
C GLY A 54 1.64 -2.96 14.28
N PRO A 55 0.53 -2.28 14.61
CA PRO A 55 -0.82 -2.80 14.37
C PRO A 55 -1.27 -2.63 12.90
N PHE A 56 -0.34 -2.30 12.00
CA PHE A 56 -0.63 -1.69 10.71
C PHE A 56 -1.10 -2.68 9.66
N SER A 57 -1.80 -2.08 8.70
CA SER A 57 -2.53 -2.78 7.66
C SER A 57 -1.80 -2.79 6.32
N VAL A 58 -1.61 -1.64 5.72
CA VAL A 58 -0.77 -1.48 4.53
C VAL A 58 -0.06 -0.15 4.72
N HIS A 59 1.27 -0.14 4.60
CA HIS A 59 2.05 1.07 4.69
C HIS A 59 2.06 1.81 3.34
N ALA A 60 2.31 1.08 2.26
CA ALA A 60 2.31 1.63 0.91
C ALA A 60 1.92 0.62 -0.16
N ILE A 61 1.34 1.12 -1.25
CA ILE A 61 1.04 0.37 -2.47
C ILE A 61 1.89 0.96 -3.60
N TYR A 62 2.65 0.11 -4.27
CA TYR A 62 3.45 0.47 -5.44
C TYR A 62 2.64 0.14 -6.70
N LEU A 63 2.54 1.13 -7.57
CA LEU A 63 1.67 1.11 -8.74
C LEU A 63 2.49 1.35 -9.99
N LYS A 64 2.17 0.63 -11.06
CA LYS A 64 2.88 0.78 -12.34
C LYS A 64 2.55 2.10 -13.03
N GLU A 65 1.40 2.68 -12.71
CA GLU A 65 0.92 3.94 -13.26
C GLU A 65 1.56 5.17 -12.60
N SER A 66 1.59 6.27 -13.34
CA SER A 66 2.13 7.54 -12.86
C SER A 66 1.21 8.19 -11.82
N PRO A 67 1.73 9.11 -10.98
CA PRO A 67 0.94 9.77 -9.95
C PRO A 67 -0.33 10.43 -10.50
N GLY A 68 -0.28 11.05 -11.69
CA GLY A 68 -1.46 11.69 -12.28
C GLY A 68 -2.58 10.71 -12.67
N LEU A 69 -2.22 9.53 -13.20
CA LEU A 69 -3.21 8.49 -13.53
C LEU A 69 -3.79 7.85 -12.27
N VAL A 70 -2.93 7.57 -11.28
CA VAL A 70 -3.36 7.05 -9.98
C VAL A 70 -4.29 8.02 -9.28
N GLU A 71 -3.93 9.31 -9.21
CA GLU A 71 -4.79 10.34 -8.61
C GLU A 71 -6.15 10.41 -9.31
N SER A 72 -6.18 10.38 -10.64
CA SER A 72 -7.43 10.40 -11.40
C SER A 72 -8.33 9.20 -11.05
N ALA A 73 -7.76 8.00 -11.01
CA ALA A 73 -8.47 6.78 -10.65
C ALA A 73 -8.96 6.80 -9.20
N LEU A 74 -8.13 7.26 -8.25
CA LEU A 74 -8.51 7.40 -6.84
C LEU A 74 -9.64 8.41 -6.67
N ARG A 75 -9.59 9.58 -7.33
CA ARG A 75 -10.66 10.58 -7.25
C ARG A 75 -11.98 10.11 -7.86
N ALA A 76 -11.93 9.22 -8.85
CA ALA A 76 -13.13 8.61 -9.43
C ALA A 76 -13.85 7.70 -8.44
N GLN A 77 -13.12 7.05 -7.52
CA GLN A 77 -13.67 6.18 -6.49
C GLN A 77 -13.96 6.93 -5.18
N PHE A 78 -13.08 7.83 -4.79
CA PHE A 78 -13.10 8.57 -3.53
C PHE A 78 -13.25 10.07 -3.80
N LYS A 79 -14.50 10.53 -3.93
CA LYS A 79 -14.82 11.91 -4.36
C LYS A 79 -14.14 13.03 -3.56
N ASN A 80 -13.82 12.79 -2.29
CA ASN A 80 -13.25 13.78 -1.37
C ASN A 80 -11.81 13.48 -0.96
N ILE A 81 -11.12 12.55 -1.63
CA ILE A 81 -9.73 12.26 -1.30
C ILE A 81 -8.86 13.50 -1.50
N ARG A 82 -8.06 13.81 -0.48
CA ARG A 82 -7.04 14.85 -0.51
C ARG A 82 -5.69 14.15 -0.36
N LEU A 83 -4.81 14.38 -1.32
CA LEU A 83 -3.48 13.79 -1.36
C LEU A 83 -2.46 14.86 -1.04
N ASN A 84 -1.32 14.47 -0.47
CA ASN A 84 -0.14 15.33 -0.34
C ASN A 84 -0.42 16.65 0.41
N GLN A 85 -1.25 16.63 1.46
CA GLN A 85 -1.63 17.85 2.20
C GLN A 85 -0.57 18.30 3.22
N GLY A 86 0.38 17.43 3.60
CA GLY A 86 1.39 17.74 4.61
C GLY A 86 0.83 17.86 6.03
N ASP A 87 -0.36 17.32 6.28
CA ASP A 87 -1.10 17.37 7.54
C ASP A 87 -0.91 16.11 8.41
N GLY A 88 -0.10 15.14 7.95
CA GLY A 88 0.16 13.86 8.63
C GLY A 88 -1.02 12.87 8.63
N ASN A 89 -2.16 13.25 8.05
CA ASN A 89 -3.38 12.43 8.04
C ASN A 89 -3.88 12.13 6.62
N SER A 90 -3.49 12.95 5.65
CA SER A 90 -3.82 12.75 4.24
C SER A 90 -2.85 11.76 3.60
N PRO A 91 -3.35 10.81 2.78
CA PRO A 91 -2.48 9.90 2.03
C PRO A 91 -1.47 10.65 1.16
N ILE A 92 -0.31 10.03 0.96
CA ILE A 92 0.77 10.58 0.15
C ILE A 92 0.87 9.80 -1.16
N LEU A 93 0.91 10.49 -2.28
CA LEU A 93 1.11 9.92 -3.61
C LEU A 93 2.30 10.61 -4.27
N ILE A 94 3.37 9.85 -4.51
CA ILE A 94 4.61 10.33 -5.11
C ILE A 94 5.03 9.45 -6.29
N SER A 95 5.96 9.95 -7.11
CA SER A 95 6.63 9.14 -8.13
C SER A 95 7.49 8.05 -7.49
N ASP A 96 7.52 6.87 -8.08
CA ASP A 96 8.44 5.82 -7.68
C ASP A 96 9.85 6.10 -8.24
N PRO A 97 10.87 6.35 -7.40
CA PRO A 97 12.23 6.60 -7.87
C PRO A 97 12.90 5.34 -8.47
N GLN A 98 12.42 4.13 -8.14
CA GLN A 98 12.96 2.87 -8.63
C GLN A 98 12.30 2.42 -9.93
N GLN A 99 11.08 2.90 -10.22
CA GLN A 99 10.35 2.57 -11.43
C GLN A 99 9.90 3.84 -12.18
N PRO A 100 10.61 4.22 -13.26
CA PRO A 100 10.21 5.35 -14.10
C PRO A 100 8.77 5.22 -14.58
N GLY A 101 7.96 6.25 -14.32
CA GLY A 101 6.53 6.28 -14.67
C GLY A 101 5.61 5.57 -13.68
N GLY A 102 6.14 4.91 -12.65
CA GLY A 102 5.38 4.33 -11.54
C GLY A 102 5.14 5.33 -10.40
N SER A 103 4.40 4.89 -9.40
CA SER A 103 4.06 5.70 -8.23
C SER A 103 3.98 4.87 -6.96
N ILE A 104 4.12 5.56 -5.83
CA ILE A 104 3.99 5.01 -4.49
C ILE A 104 2.85 5.74 -3.80
N PHE A 105 1.84 4.99 -3.40
CA PHE A 105 0.70 5.47 -2.61
C PHE A 105 0.87 5.01 -1.16
N TYR A 106 1.27 5.93 -0.29
CA TYR A 106 1.40 5.70 1.15
C TYR A 106 0.04 5.89 1.83
N CYS A 107 -0.31 4.93 2.69
CA CYS A 107 -1.62 4.86 3.32
C CYS A 107 -1.69 5.49 4.73
N ASP A 108 -0.58 6.11 5.18
CA ASP A 108 -0.19 6.63 6.51
C ASP A 108 -1.09 6.45 7.77
N GLU A 109 -0.39 6.46 8.90
CA GLU A 109 -0.53 5.76 10.20
C GLU A 109 -1.85 5.84 11.00
N TYR A 110 -2.88 6.53 10.52
CA TYR A 110 -4.15 6.77 11.24
C TYR A 110 -5.43 6.39 10.48
N SER A 111 -5.32 5.70 9.36
CA SER A 111 -6.49 5.16 8.67
C SER A 111 -7.06 3.95 9.45
N GLU A 112 -8.06 4.25 10.30
CA GLU A 112 -8.75 3.39 11.30
C GLU A 112 -9.00 1.92 10.93
#